data_AF-L5NXM7-F1
#
_entry.id   AF-L5NXM7-F1
#
_cell.length_a   1.000
_cell.length_b   1.000
_cell.length_c   1.000
_cell.angle_alpha   90.00
_cell.angle_beta   90.00
_cell.angle_gamma   90.00
#
_symmetry.space_group_name_H-M   'P 1'
#
loop_
_entity.id
_entity.type
_entity.pdbx_description
1 polymer ?
#
loop_
_entity_poly.entity_id
_entity_poly.type
_entity_poly.pdbx_seq_one_letter_code
_entity_poly.pdbx_strand_id
1 'polypeptide(L)'
;MLLRCVDDPLADEGDQLDATLDGADADELRAFLRDELATNTDLRDRFLARVGEPTSQSVDEHRTAIDRRFEEANPEYPVVFEPIDFTQWFDLANEYREQGRYASAATVSRALVESLNDNMERVDGAYDHFSRAFSRALDGYVDCVTSAERDADAITDAVAFLDERATSGTPLLAEHFEKAAVELREKLGEQSDE
;
A
#
# COMPACT_ATOMS: atom_id res chain seq x y z
N MET A 1 59.54 -17.48 -27.39
CA MET A 1 58.54 -16.61 -28.02
C MET A 1 57.40 -16.44 -27.02
N LEU A 2 57.21 -15.22 -26.54
CA LEU A 2 56.22 -14.81 -25.53
C LEU A 2 54.80 -14.88 -26.11
N LEU A 3 53.83 -15.30 -25.29
CA LEU A 3 52.52 -14.64 -25.24
C LEU A 3 51.85 -14.99 -23.91
N ARG A 4 51.82 -14.00 -23.02
CA ARG A 4 51.14 -13.98 -21.73
C ARG A 4 49.90 -13.12 -21.95
N CYS A 5 48.74 -13.74 -22.15
CA CYS A 5 47.46 -13.05 -22.05
C CYS A 5 47.20 -12.85 -20.56
N VAL A 6 47.28 -11.61 -20.10
CA VAL A 6 46.69 -11.20 -18.82
C VAL A 6 45.35 -10.61 -19.21
N ASP A 7 44.30 -11.40 -19.07
CA ASP A 7 42.93 -10.92 -19.03
C ASP A 7 42.78 -10.17 -17.69
N ASP A 8 42.68 -8.84 -17.77
CA ASP A 8 42.20 -8.04 -16.65
C ASP A 8 40.67 -8.25 -16.60
N PRO A 9 40.09 -8.75 -15.50
CA PRO A 9 38.64 -8.87 -15.41
C PRO A 9 38.05 -7.45 -15.43
N LEU A 10 37.24 -7.15 -16.44
CA LEU A 10 36.44 -5.92 -16.50
C LEU A 10 35.64 -5.85 -15.21
N ALA A 11 35.97 -4.88 -14.34
CA ALA A 11 35.18 -4.62 -13.14
C ALA A 11 33.73 -4.38 -13.56
N ASP A 12 32.79 -4.99 -12.85
CA ASP A 12 31.36 -4.79 -13.09
C ASP A 12 31.04 -3.30 -12.92
N GLU A 13 30.26 -2.72 -13.82
CA GLU A 13 29.93 -1.29 -13.79
C GLU A 13 29.23 -0.91 -12.46
N GLY A 14 28.52 -1.87 -11.85
CA GLY A 14 27.94 -1.77 -10.52
C GLY A 14 29.00 -1.63 -9.41
N ASP A 15 30.00 -2.50 -9.39
CA ASP A 15 31.08 -2.45 -8.39
C ASP A 15 31.88 -1.14 -8.47
N GLN A 16 32.07 -0.60 -9.69
CA GLN A 16 32.72 0.68 -9.89
C GLN A 16 31.84 1.85 -9.41
N LEU A 17 30.53 1.78 -9.63
CA LEU A 17 29.58 2.78 -9.16
C LEU A 17 29.53 2.82 -7.64
N ASP A 18 29.44 1.66 -6.98
CA ASP A 18 29.39 1.56 -5.53
C ASP A 18 30.66 2.13 -4.88
N ALA A 19 31.84 1.77 -5.40
CA ALA A 19 33.11 2.33 -4.92
C ALA A 19 33.20 3.86 -5.11
N THR A 20 32.57 4.39 -6.16
CA THR A 20 32.51 5.83 -6.42
C THR A 20 31.56 6.52 -5.45
N LEU A 21 30.39 5.93 -5.20
CA LEU A 21 29.41 6.44 -4.24
C LEU A 21 29.97 6.44 -2.81
N ASP A 22 30.67 5.39 -2.41
CA ASP A 22 31.30 5.26 -1.09
C ASP A 22 32.44 6.26 -0.86
N GLY A 23 33.15 6.64 -1.93
CA GLY A 23 34.27 7.58 -1.88
C GLY A 23 33.88 9.05 -2.03
N ALA A 24 32.64 9.35 -2.44
CA ALA A 24 32.21 10.70 -2.74
C ALA A 24 31.86 11.52 -1.48
N ASP A 25 32.04 12.84 -1.57
CA ASP A 25 31.65 13.74 -0.49
C ASP A 25 30.11 13.81 -0.37
N ALA A 26 29.62 13.83 0.87
CA ALA A 26 28.18 13.78 1.13
C ALA A 26 27.44 15.03 0.63
N ASP A 27 28.06 16.21 0.64
CA ASP A 27 27.44 17.43 0.14
C ASP A 27 27.46 17.48 -1.39
N GLU A 28 28.50 16.93 -2.02
CA GLU A 28 28.57 16.74 -3.47
C GLU A 28 27.49 15.76 -3.96
N LEU A 29 27.33 14.61 -3.30
CA LEU A 29 26.27 13.64 -3.60
C LEU A 29 24.87 14.25 -3.44
N ARG A 30 24.64 15.02 -2.37
CA ARG A 30 23.36 15.72 -2.15
C ARG A 30 23.09 16.78 -3.22
N ALA A 31 24.12 17.50 -3.67
CA ALA A 31 23.99 18.51 -4.71
C ALA A 31 23.66 17.86 -6.06
N PHE A 32 24.38 16.80 -6.43
CA PHE A 32 24.13 16.01 -7.64
C PHE A 32 22.72 15.43 -7.65
N LEU A 33 22.34 14.74 -6.57
CA LEU A 33 21.01 14.14 -6.45
C LEU A 33 19.90 15.21 -6.51
N ARG A 34 20.08 16.37 -5.89
CA ARG A 34 19.10 17.46 -5.97
C ARG A 34 18.89 17.94 -7.41
N ASP A 35 19.97 18.05 -8.19
CA ASP A 35 19.91 18.52 -9.59
C ASP A 35 19.20 17.51 -10.50
N GLU A 36 19.52 16.22 -10.34
CA GLU A 36 18.87 15.12 -11.06
C GLU A 36 17.36 15.04 -10.74
N LEU A 37 16.99 15.12 -9.45
CA LEU A 37 15.58 15.10 -9.03
C LEU A 37 14.83 16.39 -9.43
N ALA A 38 15.51 17.52 -9.59
CA ALA A 38 14.90 18.74 -10.11
C ALA A 38 14.57 18.62 -11.60
N THR A 39 15.40 17.88 -12.34
CA THR A 39 15.30 17.73 -13.79
C THR A 39 14.39 16.58 -14.21
N ASN A 40 14.26 15.55 -13.37
CA ASN A 40 13.50 14.34 -13.68
C ASN A 40 12.37 14.08 -12.67
N THR A 41 11.13 14.40 -13.06
CA THR A 41 9.93 14.22 -12.24
C THR A 41 9.68 12.76 -11.84
N ASP A 42 9.84 11.81 -12.77
CA ASP A 42 9.58 10.38 -12.47
C ASP A 42 10.60 9.82 -11.47
N LEU A 43 11.87 10.23 -11.59
CA LEU A 43 12.92 9.85 -10.63
C LEU A 43 12.68 10.50 -9.26
N ARG A 44 12.23 11.76 -9.25
CA ARG A 44 11.85 12.47 -8.02
C ARG A 44 10.74 11.76 -7.27
N ASP A 45 9.69 11.38 -7.96
CA ASP A 45 8.54 10.73 -7.34
C ASP A 45 8.91 9.35 -6.77
N ARG A 46 9.72 8.57 -7.50
CA ARG A 46 10.26 7.29 -7.01
C ARG A 46 11.21 7.44 -5.83
N PHE A 47 12.08 8.46 -5.84
CA PHE A 47 13.00 8.74 -4.74
C PHE A 47 12.25 9.17 -3.48
N LEU A 48 11.25 10.05 -3.61
CA LEU A 48 10.42 10.49 -2.47
C LEU A 48 9.59 9.34 -1.91
N ALA A 49 9.04 8.47 -2.75
CA ALA A 49 8.37 7.25 -2.30
C ALA A 49 9.30 6.30 -1.50
N ARG A 50 10.60 6.30 -1.84
CA ARG A 50 11.59 5.40 -1.21
C ARG A 50 12.29 5.98 0.03
N VAL A 51 12.58 7.29 0.04
CA VAL A 51 13.49 7.94 1.01
C VAL A 51 12.84 9.12 1.74
N GLY A 52 11.77 9.70 1.19
CA GLY A 52 11.06 10.79 1.84
C GLY A 52 10.49 10.34 3.20
N GLU A 53 10.32 11.30 4.12
CA GLU A 53 9.30 11.10 5.15
C GLU A 53 8.00 10.78 4.41
N PRO A 54 7.29 9.71 4.79
CA PRO A 54 6.03 9.45 4.17
C PRO A 54 5.18 10.71 4.32
N THR A 55 4.78 11.30 3.21
CA THR A 55 3.45 11.91 3.20
C THR A 55 2.55 10.74 3.49
N SER A 56 2.29 10.46 4.78
CA SER A 56 1.40 9.40 5.21
C SER A 56 0.03 9.85 4.76
N GLN A 57 -0.26 9.59 3.49
CA GLN A 57 -1.50 10.01 2.89
C GLN A 57 -2.60 9.46 3.77
N SER A 58 -3.53 10.33 4.15
CA SER A 58 -4.60 9.91 5.04
C SER A 58 -5.46 8.84 4.36
N VAL A 59 -6.28 8.14 5.15
CA VAL A 59 -7.31 7.26 4.58
C VAL A 59 -8.13 8.01 3.52
N ASP A 60 -8.53 9.25 3.80
CA ASP A 60 -9.35 10.07 2.91
C ASP A 60 -8.64 10.44 1.60
N GLU A 61 -7.33 10.71 1.64
CA GLU A 61 -6.55 11.02 0.44
C GLU A 61 -6.45 9.79 -0.48
N HIS A 62 -6.18 8.61 0.10
CA HIS A 62 -6.20 7.36 -0.67
C HIS A 62 -7.61 7.04 -1.20
N ARG A 63 -8.65 7.19 -0.38
CA ARG A 63 -10.05 6.98 -0.79
C ARG A 63 -10.43 7.89 -1.96
N THR A 64 -10.10 9.18 -1.88
CA THR A 64 -10.35 10.14 -2.97
C THR A 64 -9.71 9.67 -4.28
N ALA A 65 -8.49 9.16 -4.22
CA ALA A 65 -7.81 8.65 -5.41
C ALA A 65 -8.44 7.35 -5.96
N ILE A 66 -8.93 6.46 -5.09
CA ILE A 66 -9.60 5.20 -5.46
C ILE A 66 -10.99 5.49 -6.03
N ASP A 67 -11.79 6.31 -5.36
CA ASP A 67 -13.15 6.68 -5.77
C ASP A 67 -13.14 7.39 -7.13
N ARG A 68 -12.11 8.20 -7.40
CA ARG A 68 -11.89 8.78 -8.72
C ARG A 68 -11.75 7.72 -9.83
N ARG A 69 -11.20 6.54 -9.55
CA ARG A 69 -11.17 5.45 -10.54
C ARG A 69 -12.56 4.91 -10.86
N PHE A 70 -13.46 4.86 -9.88
CA PHE A 70 -14.86 4.49 -10.13
C PHE A 70 -15.58 5.54 -10.98
N GLU A 71 -15.29 6.83 -10.77
CA GLU A 71 -15.83 7.92 -11.59
C GLU A 71 -15.28 7.89 -13.03
N GLU A 72 -13.98 7.63 -13.19
CA GLU A 72 -13.31 7.56 -14.49
C GLU A 72 -13.67 6.29 -15.28
N ALA A 73 -14.01 5.19 -14.61
CA ALA A 73 -14.34 3.92 -15.24
C ALA A 73 -15.62 3.98 -16.09
N ASN A 74 -16.59 4.83 -15.71
CA ASN A 74 -17.77 5.07 -16.51
C ASN A 74 -18.29 6.50 -16.32
N PRO A 75 -17.78 7.47 -17.09
CA PRO A 75 -18.18 8.86 -16.94
C PRO A 75 -19.61 9.14 -17.42
N GLU A 76 -20.17 8.25 -18.26
CA GLU A 76 -21.49 8.45 -18.87
C GLU A 76 -22.64 7.88 -18.02
N TYR A 77 -22.37 6.90 -17.16
CA TYR A 77 -23.37 6.24 -16.34
C TYR A 77 -22.90 6.02 -14.90
N PRO A 78 -23.80 6.05 -13.91
CA PRO A 78 -23.42 5.93 -12.49
C PRO A 78 -22.90 4.54 -12.09
N VAL A 79 -22.91 3.56 -13.00
CA VAL A 79 -22.56 2.16 -12.77
C VAL A 79 -21.23 1.77 -13.42
N VAL A 80 -20.54 0.80 -12.82
CA VAL A 80 -19.27 0.27 -13.32
C VAL A 80 -19.46 -1.16 -13.82
N PHE A 81 -19.10 -1.39 -15.09
CA PHE A 81 -19.19 -2.70 -15.74
C PHE A 81 -17.83 -3.40 -15.84
N GLU A 82 -16.78 -2.62 -16.04
CA GLU A 82 -15.43 -3.12 -16.30
C GLU A 82 -14.60 -3.19 -15.01
N PRO A 83 -13.68 -4.15 -14.90
CA PRO A 83 -12.79 -4.22 -13.75
C PRO A 83 -11.89 -2.98 -13.67
N ILE A 84 -11.75 -2.43 -12.47
CA ILE A 84 -10.79 -1.35 -12.17
C ILE A 84 -9.51 -1.99 -11.62
N ASP A 85 -8.36 -1.52 -12.10
CA ASP A 85 -7.07 -1.97 -11.59
C ASP A 85 -6.72 -1.25 -10.28
N PHE A 86 -6.58 -2.03 -9.21
CA PHE A 86 -6.20 -1.56 -7.87
C PHE A 86 -4.74 -1.89 -7.50
N THR A 87 -3.95 -2.42 -8.45
CA THR A 87 -2.59 -2.94 -8.20
C THR A 87 -1.71 -1.91 -7.50
N GLN A 88 -1.76 -0.64 -7.91
CA GLN A 88 -0.95 0.43 -7.30
C GLN A 88 -1.13 0.56 -5.77
N TRP A 89 -2.34 0.35 -5.24
CA TRP A 89 -2.59 0.45 -3.80
C TRP A 89 -2.22 -0.84 -3.07
N PHE A 90 -2.43 -2.00 -3.70
CA PHE A 90 -1.97 -3.26 -3.12
C PHE A 90 -0.45 -3.34 -3.04
N ASP A 91 0.25 -2.88 -4.07
CA ASP A 91 1.71 -2.84 -4.08
C ASP A 91 2.22 -1.85 -3.02
N LEU A 92 1.61 -0.66 -2.92
CA LEU A 92 1.96 0.32 -1.88
C LEU A 92 1.74 -0.22 -0.46
N ALA A 93 0.61 -0.88 -0.19
CA ALA A 93 0.35 -1.51 1.11
C ALA A 93 1.38 -2.61 1.42
N ASN A 94 1.76 -3.40 0.39
CA ASN A 94 2.77 -4.43 0.54
C ASN A 94 4.16 -3.85 0.80
N GLU A 95 4.56 -2.80 0.09
CA GLU A 95 5.83 -2.10 0.32
C GLU A 95 5.92 -1.55 1.75
N TYR A 96 4.84 -0.94 2.27
CA TYR A 96 4.79 -0.52 3.67
C TYR A 96 4.94 -1.70 4.63
N ARG A 97 4.27 -2.83 4.36
CA ARG A 97 4.37 -4.03 5.18
C ARG A 97 5.78 -4.62 5.19
N GLU A 98 6.44 -4.69 4.03
CA GLU A 98 7.82 -5.17 3.90
C GLU A 98 8.82 -4.29 4.65
N GLN A 99 8.52 -3.01 4.81
CA GLN A 99 9.29 -2.06 5.63
C GLN A 99 8.92 -2.09 7.13
N GLY A 100 8.01 -2.98 7.56
CA GLY A 100 7.51 -3.03 8.94
C GLY A 100 6.58 -1.88 9.32
N ARG A 101 6.11 -1.10 8.33
CA ARG A 101 5.26 0.09 8.53
C ARG A 101 3.78 -0.28 8.51
N TYR A 102 3.38 -1.15 9.43
CA TYR A 102 2.03 -1.74 9.47
C TYR A 102 0.91 -0.71 9.60
N ALA A 103 1.10 0.39 10.33
CA ALA A 103 0.08 1.46 10.42
C ALA A 103 -0.17 2.15 9.06
N SER A 104 0.88 2.41 8.28
CA SER A 104 0.74 2.97 6.93
C SER A 104 0.11 1.96 5.97
N ALA A 105 0.47 0.68 6.05
CA ALA A 105 -0.16 -0.38 5.27
C ALA A 105 -1.66 -0.52 5.61
N ALA A 106 -2.02 -0.47 6.91
CA ALA A 106 -3.41 -0.49 7.36
C ALA A 106 -4.20 0.72 6.82
N THR A 107 -3.58 1.91 6.72
CA THR A 107 -4.22 3.11 6.15
C THR A 107 -4.60 2.90 4.68
N VAL A 108 -3.69 2.34 3.87
CA VAL A 108 -3.94 2.04 2.45
C VAL A 108 -5.01 0.94 2.30
N SER A 109 -4.87 -0.15 3.05
CA SER A 109 -5.83 -1.26 3.03
C SER A 109 -7.22 -0.81 3.46
N ARG A 110 -7.32 0.03 4.51
CA ARG A 110 -8.58 0.62 4.96
C ARG A 110 -9.20 1.50 3.89
N ALA A 111 -8.43 2.33 3.20
CA ALA A 111 -8.95 3.14 2.10
C ALA A 111 -9.53 2.27 0.96
N LEU A 112 -8.86 1.18 0.60
CA LEU A 112 -9.39 0.20 -0.36
C LEU A 112 -10.71 -0.42 0.12
N VAL A 113 -10.77 -0.88 1.37
CA VAL A 113 -11.97 -1.47 1.98
C VAL A 113 -13.15 -0.49 1.93
N GLU A 114 -12.93 0.75 2.36
CA GLU A 114 -13.97 1.77 2.42
C GLU A 114 -14.47 2.16 1.02
N SER A 115 -13.57 2.43 0.08
CA SER A 115 -13.95 2.77 -1.29
C SER A 115 -14.62 1.61 -2.02
N LEU A 116 -14.15 0.38 -1.84
CA LEU A 116 -14.78 -0.80 -2.44
C LEU A 116 -16.17 -1.04 -1.86
N ASN A 117 -16.33 -0.91 -0.54
CA ASN A 117 -17.64 -1.01 0.10
C ASN A 117 -18.60 0.07 -0.43
N ASP A 118 -18.20 1.34 -0.39
CA ASP A 118 -19.08 2.47 -0.72
C ASP A 118 -19.49 2.50 -2.20
N ASN A 119 -18.68 1.90 -3.08
CA ASN A 119 -18.99 1.81 -4.51
C ASN A 119 -19.58 0.46 -4.92
N MET A 120 -19.74 -0.52 -4.02
CA MET A 120 -20.17 -1.88 -4.39
C MET A 120 -21.56 -1.91 -5.03
N GLU A 121 -22.47 -1.01 -4.62
CA GLU A 121 -23.82 -0.91 -5.21
C GLU A 121 -23.81 -0.35 -6.64
N ARG A 122 -22.72 0.31 -7.05
CA ARG A 122 -22.55 0.84 -8.42
C ARG A 122 -22.02 -0.23 -9.38
N VAL A 123 -21.55 -1.36 -8.87
CA VAL A 123 -20.95 -2.42 -9.68
C VAL A 123 -22.07 -3.26 -10.33
N ASP A 124 -22.23 -3.13 -11.65
CA ASP A 124 -23.22 -3.88 -12.44
C ASP A 124 -22.54 -4.93 -13.36
N GLY A 125 -21.20 -4.99 -13.33
CA GLY A 125 -20.38 -5.98 -14.03
C GLY A 125 -19.11 -6.31 -13.27
N ALA A 126 -18.48 -7.44 -13.61
CA ALA A 126 -17.24 -7.90 -12.97
C ALA A 126 -17.31 -8.02 -11.44
N TYR A 127 -18.48 -8.35 -10.87
CA TYR A 127 -18.68 -8.44 -9.42
C TYR A 127 -17.61 -9.29 -8.69
N ASP A 128 -17.26 -10.44 -9.27
CA ASP A 128 -16.19 -11.31 -8.75
C ASP A 128 -14.84 -10.61 -8.62
N HIS A 129 -14.52 -9.66 -9.50
CA HIS A 129 -13.28 -8.88 -9.45
C HIS A 129 -13.28 -7.95 -8.23
N PHE A 130 -14.36 -7.19 -8.04
CA PHE A 130 -14.50 -6.26 -6.91
C PHE A 130 -14.62 -6.99 -5.58
N SER A 131 -15.36 -8.10 -5.53
CA SER A 131 -15.47 -8.94 -4.34
C SER A 131 -14.10 -9.52 -3.93
N ARG A 132 -13.30 -10.04 -4.88
CA ARG A 132 -11.93 -10.49 -4.59
C ARG A 132 -11.02 -9.36 -4.13
N ALA A 133 -11.11 -8.19 -4.76
CA ALA A 133 -10.33 -7.02 -4.33
C ALA A 133 -10.70 -6.60 -2.90
N PHE A 134 -12.00 -6.60 -2.58
CA PHE A 134 -12.50 -6.26 -1.25
C PHE A 134 -12.01 -7.24 -0.20
N SER A 135 -12.16 -8.55 -0.42
CA SER A 135 -11.66 -9.56 0.52
C SER A 135 -10.14 -9.43 0.73
N ARG A 136 -9.38 -9.26 -0.35
CA ARG A 136 -7.91 -9.05 -0.25
C ARG A 136 -7.55 -7.81 0.56
N ALA A 137 -8.27 -6.71 0.37
CA ALA A 137 -8.04 -5.47 1.12
C ALA A 137 -8.41 -5.62 2.60
N LEU A 138 -9.52 -6.30 2.90
CA LEU A 138 -9.97 -6.55 4.26
C LEU A 138 -9.00 -7.46 5.03
N ASP A 139 -8.59 -8.57 4.41
CA ASP A 139 -7.58 -9.47 4.98
C ASP A 139 -6.27 -8.71 5.22
N GLY A 140 -5.82 -7.91 4.25
CA GLY A 140 -4.64 -7.06 4.38
C GLY A 140 -4.76 -6.02 5.50
N TYR A 141 -5.95 -5.47 5.75
CA TYR A 141 -6.20 -4.55 6.86
C TYR A 141 -6.08 -5.26 8.21
N VAL A 142 -6.75 -6.40 8.37
CA VAL A 142 -6.72 -7.23 9.60
C VAL A 142 -5.28 -7.68 9.91
N ASP A 143 -4.55 -8.16 8.90
CA ASP A 143 -3.14 -8.56 9.03
C ASP A 143 -2.26 -7.39 9.50
N CYS A 144 -2.46 -6.19 8.96
CA CYS A 144 -1.67 -5.03 9.34
C CYS A 144 -1.98 -4.56 10.75
N VAL A 145 -3.25 -4.53 11.16
CA VAL A 145 -3.67 -4.13 12.52
C VAL A 145 -3.12 -5.11 13.56
N THR A 146 -3.16 -6.42 13.27
CA THR A 146 -2.63 -7.44 14.19
C THR A 146 -1.10 -7.45 14.26
N SER A 147 -0.42 -7.03 13.19
CA SER A 147 1.05 -6.97 13.11
C SER A 147 1.65 -5.67 13.65
N ALA A 148 0.87 -4.59 13.73
CA ALA A 148 1.28 -3.31 14.32
C ALA A 148 1.45 -3.46 15.84
N GLU A 149 2.60 -3.99 16.27
CA GLU A 149 3.10 -4.07 17.66
C GLU A 149 2.02 -4.20 18.75
N ARG A 150 1.11 -5.19 18.67
CA ARG A 150 0.10 -5.50 19.70
C ARG A 150 -0.52 -4.27 20.38
N ASP A 151 -0.81 -3.24 19.61
CA ASP A 151 -1.45 -2.04 20.14
C ASP A 151 -2.94 -2.35 20.36
N ALA A 152 -3.29 -2.64 21.61
CA ALA A 152 -4.67 -2.98 22.01
C ALA A 152 -5.66 -1.85 21.69
N ASP A 153 -5.22 -0.60 21.70
CA ASP A 153 -6.06 0.54 21.32
C ASP A 153 -6.28 0.53 19.80
N ALA A 154 -5.23 0.27 19.01
CA ALA A 154 -5.36 0.14 17.55
C ALA A 154 -6.28 -1.03 17.14
N ILE A 155 -6.21 -2.18 17.83
CA ILE A 155 -7.13 -3.30 17.61
C ILE A 155 -8.57 -2.92 17.99
N THR A 156 -8.76 -2.21 19.10
CA THR A 156 -10.08 -1.75 19.55
C THR A 156 -10.70 -0.77 18.55
N ASP A 157 -9.93 0.21 18.08
CA ASP A 157 -10.36 1.16 17.06
C ASP A 157 -10.69 0.45 15.73
N ALA A 158 -9.91 -0.56 15.36
CA ALA A 158 -10.18 -1.36 14.18
C ALA A 158 -11.47 -2.18 14.30
N VAL A 159 -11.75 -2.78 15.46
CA VAL A 159 -13.01 -3.49 15.73
C VAL A 159 -14.19 -2.52 15.63
N ALA A 160 -14.09 -1.34 16.24
CA ALA A 160 -15.14 -0.33 16.19
C ALA A 160 -15.45 0.11 14.76
N PHE A 161 -14.41 0.32 13.94
CA PHE A 161 -14.55 0.60 12.51
C PHE A 161 -15.27 -0.53 11.77
N LEU A 162 -14.89 -1.80 11.99
CA LEU A 162 -15.50 -2.94 11.31
C LEU A 162 -16.98 -3.12 11.71
N ASP A 163 -17.31 -2.93 13.00
CA ASP A 163 -18.70 -2.99 13.49
C ASP A 163 -19.58 -1.88 12.89
N GLU A 164 -19.05 -0.66 12.81
CA GLU A 164 -19.72 0.47 12.17
C GLU A 164 -20.00 0.14 10.70
N ARG A 165 -19.00 -0.39 9.98
CA ARG A 165 -19.13 -0.78 8.57
C ARG A 165 -20.09 -1.94 8.35
N ALA A 166 -20.13 -2.93 9.24
CA ALA A 166 -21.12 -4.01 9.20
C ALA A 166 -22.56 -3.48 9.35
N THR A 167 -22.76 -2.46 10.19
CA THR A 167 -24.11 -1.95 10.52
C THR A 167 -24.61 -0.91 9.52
N SER A 168 -23.72 -0.04 9.03
CA SER A 168 -24.07 1.15 8.24
C SER A 168 -23.58 1.12 6.79
N GLY A 169 -22.68 0.18 6.46
CA GLY A 169 -22.14 0.01 5.12
C GLY A 169 -23.08 -0.72 4.17
N THR A 170 -22.54 -1.20 3.06
CA THR A 170 -23.34 -1.90 2.05
C THR A 170 -23.74 -3.28 2.60
N PRO A 171 -25.04 -3.62 2.66
CA PRO A 171 -25.52 -4.87 3.27
C PRO A 171 -24.88 -6.14 2.68
N LEU A 172 -24.47 -6.07 1.41
CA LEU A 172 -23.83 -7.16 0.69
C LEU A 172 -22.48 -7.59 1.27
N LEU A 173 -21.79 -6.69 1.98
CA LEU A 173 -20.45 -6.92 2.53
C LEU A 173 -20.45 -6.99 4.07
N ALA A 174 -21.60 -6.82 4.71
CA ALA A 174 -21.72 -6.79 6.16
C ALA A 174 -21.13 -8.03 6.85
N GLU A 175 -21.40 -9.23 6.33
CA GLU A 175 -20.88 -10.49 6.90
C GLU A 175 -19.35 -10.55 6.91
N HIS A 176 -18.68 -9.98 5.89
CA HIS A 176 -17.22 -9.93 5.86
C HIS A 176 -16.67 -9.05 6.97
N PHE A 177 -17.28 -7.88 7.21
CA PHE A 177 -16.91 -6.99 8.30
C PHE A 177 -17.16 -7.62 9.67
N GLU A 178 -18.30 -8.26 9.87
CA GLU A 178 -18.62 -8.97 11.12
C GLU A 178 -17.59 -10.05 11.43
N LYS A 179 -17.25 -10.86 10.43
CA LYS A 179 -16.25 -11.93 10.58
C LYS A 179 -14.87 -11.37 10.93
N ALA A 180 -14.42 -10.32 10.24
CA ALA A 180 -13.15 -9.66 10.53
C ALA A 180 -13.13 -9.05 11.95
N ALA A 181 -14.25 -8.47 12.39
CA ALA A 181 -14.37 -7.92 13.74
C ALA A 181 -14.30 -9.01 14.82
N VAL A 182 -14.89 -10.18 14.57
CA VAL A 182 -14.78 -11.34 15.48
C VAL A 182 -13.32 -11.80 15.57
N GLU A 183 -12.64 -11.95 14.43
CA GLU A 183 -11.23 -12.37 14.39
C GLU A 183 -10.31 -11.42 15.19
N LEU A 184 -10.48 -10.11 15.03
CA LEU A 184 -9.71 -9.13 15.80
C LEU A 184 -9.98 -9.20 17.32
N ARG A 185 -11.23 -9.46 17.72
CA ARG A 185 -11.57 -9.63 19.15
C ARG A 185 -10.96 -10.90 19.74
N GLU A 186 -10.94 -11.99 18.99
CA GLU A 186 -10.27 -13.23 19.41
C GLU A 186 -8.77 -12.97 19.64
N LYS A 187 -8.12 -12.23 18.73
CA LYS A 187 -6.72 -11.82 18.88
C LYS A 187 -6.48 -10.93 20.09
N LEU A 188 -7.38 -9.99 20.39
CA LEU A 188 -7.29 -9.14 21.58
C LEU A 188 -7.41 -9.95 22.88
N GLY A 189 -8.29 -10.96 22.90
CA GLY A 189 -8.45 -11.87 24.03
C GLY A 189 -7.20 -12.71 24.28
N GLU A 190 -6.60 -13.28 23.22
CA GLU A 190 -5.33 -14.03 23.31
C GLU A 190 -4.19 -13.19 23.91
N GLN A 191 -4.13 -11.89 23.62
CA GLN A 191 -3.10 -10.98 24.14
C GLN A 191 -3.29 -10.61 25.61
N SER A 192 -4.52 -10.69 26.14
CA SER A 192 -4.83 -10.32 27.53
C SER A 192 -4.51 -11.45 28.52
N ASP A 193 -4.38 -12.68 28.02
CA ASP A 193 -4.10 -13.89 28.80
C ASP A 193 -2.58 -14.25 28.86
N GLU A 194 -1.71 -13.47 28.19
CA GLU A 194 -0.25 -13.64 28.11
C GLU A 194 0.52 -12.69 29.05
#